data_AF-A0A957G7H7-F1
#
_entry.id   AF-A0A957G7H7-F1
#
_cell.length_a   1.000
_cell.length_b   1.000
_cell.length_c   1.000
_cell.angle_alpha   90.00
_cell.angle_beta   90.00
_cell.angle_gamma   90.00
#
_symmetry.space_group_name_H-M   'P 1'
#
loop_
_entity.id
_entity.type
_entity.pdbx_description
1 polymer ?
#
loop_
_entity_poly.entity_id
_entity_poly.type
_entity_poly.pdbx_seq_one_letter_code
_entity_poly.pdbx_strand_id
1 'polypeptide(L)' 'EVTPDAHPILGPVPQLAGYHLVTGFSGHGFMHGPVSGLLMAELILDGQAHTLDVRQLDYARFAEGRLIQEYNVI' A
#
# COMPACT_ATOMS: atom_id res chain seq x y z
N GLU A 1 -12.93 0.50 -5.87
CA GLU A 1 -12.29 1.76 -5.44
C GLU A 1 -10.91 1.80 -6.09
N VAL A 2 -10.64 2.80 -6.93
CA VAL A 2 -9.44 2.88 -7.79
C VAL A 2 -8.63 4.08 -7.32
N THR A 3 -7.35 3.87 -7.01
CA THR A 3 -6.42 4.96 -6.68
C THR A 3 -6.01 5.72 -7.97
N PRO A 4 -5.55 6.97 -7.87
CA PRO A 4 -5.11 7.75 -9.04
C PRO A 4 -4.06 7.06 -9.93
N ASP A 5 -3.31 6.12 -9.36
CA ASP A 5 -2.24 5.38 -10.01
C ASP A 5 -2.54 3.87 -10.11
N ALA A 6 -3.77 3.48 -9.79
CA ALA A 6 -4.31 2.13 -9.73
C ALA A 6 -3.56 1.13 -8.84
N HIS A 7 -2.56 1.57 -8.07
CA HIS A 7 -1.83 0.74 -7.10
C HIS A 7 -2.44 0.81 -5.69
N PRO A 8 -2.31 -0.25 -4.88
CA PRO A 8 -2.79 -0.23 -3.52
C PRO A 8 -2.01 0.76 -2.64
N ILE A 9 -2.55 0.99 -1.44
CA ILE A 9 -1.93 1.79 -0.38
C ILE A 9 -1.64 0.85 0.77
N LEU A 10 -0.36 0.76 1.17
CA LEU A 10 0.09 -0.05 2.29
C LEU A 10 0.96 0.79 3.23
N GLY A 11 0.69 0.68 4.53
CA GLY A 11 1.55 1.23 5.58
C GLY A 11 0.94 2.37 6.40
N PRO A 12 1.77 3.06 7.20
CA PRO A 12 1.29 4.03 8.17
C PRO A 12 0.84 5.34 7.51
N VAL A 13 -0.07 6.04 8.18
CA VAL A 13 -0.38 7.44 7.87
C VAL A 13 0.43 8.33 8.83
N PRO A 14 1.47 9.05 8.36
CA PRO A 14 2.40 9.76 9.25
C PRO A 14 1.73 10.76 10.21
N GLN A 15 0.58 11.31 9.83
CA GLN A 15 -0.17 12.28 10.61
C GLN A 15 -1.02 11.65 11.73
N LEU A 16 -1.18 10.31 11.73
CA LEU A 16 -2.07 9.58 12.63
C LEU A 16 -1.33 8.38 13.25
N ALA A 17 -0.80 8.58 14.46
CA ALA A 17 -0.04 7.55 15.17
C ALA A 17 -0.87 6.26 15.36
N GLY A 18 -0.27 5.11 15.00
CA GLY A 18 -0.91 3.80 15.08
C GLY A 18 -1.91 3.50 13.96
N TYR A 19 -2.23 4.46 13.10
CA TYR A 19 -3.17 4.27 12.00
C TYR A 19 -2.47 3.80 10.72
N HIS A 20 -2.95 2.68 10.18
CA HIS A 20 -2.40 2.02 9.00
C HIS A 20 -3.45 1.85 7.92
N LEU A 21 -3.03 1.92 6.67
CA LEU A 21 -3.87 1.70 5.50
C LEU A 21 -3.46 0.40 4.80
N VAL A 22 -4.48 -0.34 4.36
CA VAL A 22 -4.38 -1.47 3.43
C VAL A 22 -5.62 -1.45 2.54
N THR A 23 -5.57 -0.66 1.47
CA THR A 23 -6.74 -0.39 0.61
C THR A 23 -6.32 -0.04 -0.82
N GLY A 24 -7.27 0.30 -1.69
CA GLY A 24 -6.98 0.84 -3.02
C GLY A 24 -6.53 -0.18 -4.06
N PHE A 25 -6.93 -1.46 -3.90
CA PHE A 25 -6.48 -2.56 -4.77
C PHE A 25 -7.03 -2.56 -6.21
N SER A 26 -7.82 -1.56 -6.61
CA SER A 26 -8.27 -1.37 -8.00
C SER A 26 -8.78 -2.63 -8.70
N GLY A 27 -9.61 -3.43 -8.01
CA GLY A 27 -10.22 -4.66 -8.54
C GLY A 27 -9.46 -5.97 -8.28
N HIS A 28 -8.21 -5.91 -7.81
CA HIS A 28 -7.33 -7.09 -7.65
C HIS A 28 -7.13 -7.54 -6.20
N GLY A 29 -7.90 -6.99 -5.26
CA GLY A 29 -7.68 -7.17 -3.82
C GLY A 29 -7.77 -8.62 -3.34
N PHE A 30 -8.57 -9.47 -3.99
CA PHE A 30 -8.68 -10.87 -3.60
C PHE A 30 -7.36 -11.64 -3.81
N MET A 31 -6.69 -11.41 -4.95
CA MET A 31 -5.39 -12.05 -5.25
C MET A 31 -4.31 -11.59 -4.26
N HIS A 32 -4.32 -10.31 -3.89
CA HIS A 32 -3.30 -9.72 -3.03
C HIS A 32 -3.57 -9.87 -1.53
N GLY A 33 -4.76 -10.35 -1.12
CA GLY A 33 -5.15 -10.47 0.28
C GLY A 33 -4.13 -11.18 1.18
N PRO A 34 -3.65 -12.40 0.82
CA PRO A 34 -2.70 -13.15 1.64
C PRO A 34 -1.37 -12.40 1.86
N VAL A 35 -0.76 -11.90 0.79
CA VAL A 35 0.52 -11.18 0.90
C VAL A 35 0.36 -9.83 1.58
N SER A 36 -0.75 -9.13 1.37
CA SER A 36 -1.02 -7.85 2.03
C SER A 36 -1.15 -8.03 3.54
N GLY A 37 -1.84 -9.09 4.00
CA GLY A 37 -1.93 -9.39 5.43
C GLY A 37 -0.57 -9.64 6.08
N LEU A 38 0.30 -10.42 5.41
CA LEU A 38 1.66 -10.67 5.86
C LEU A 38 2.47 -9.36 5.96
N LEU A 39 2.50 -8.56 4.90
CA LEU A 39 3.25 -7.31 4.86
C LEU A 39 2.75 -6.30 5.89
N MET A 40 1.45 -6.21 6.11
CA MET A 40 0.88 -5.36 7.15
C MET A 40 1.26 -5.83 8.56
N ALA A 41 1.35 -7.14 8.80
CA ALA A 41 1.82 -7.66 10.08
C ALA A 41 3.28 -7.26 10.35
N GLU A 42 4.17 -7.37 9.35
CA GLU A 42 5.56 -6.93 9.45
C GLU A 42 5.66 -5.42 9.69
N LEU A 43 4.91 -4.61 8.94
CA LEU A 43 4.88 -3.16 9.13
C LEU A 43 4.44 -2.75 10.53
N ILE A 44 3.43 -3.42 11.09
CA ILE A 44 2.88 -3.10 12.42
C ILE A 44 3.80 -3.58 13.55
N LEU A 45 4.37 -4.79 13.43
CA LEU A 45 5.19 -5.39 14.49
C LEU A 45 6.65 -4.93 14.46
N ASP A 46 7.21 -4.83 13.25
CA ASP A 46 8.65 -4.63 13.05
C ASP A 46 8.97 -3.21 12.53
N GLY A 47 7.95 -2.42 12.17
CA GLY A 47 8.09 -1.07 11.63
C GLY A 47 8.51 -1.02 10.16
N GLN A 48 8.75 -2.17 9.53
CA GLN A 48 9.14 -2.29 8.13
C GLN A 48 8.71 -3.65 7.56
N ALA A 49 8.29 -3.67 6.30
CA ALA A 49 8.11 -4.93 5.57
C ALA A 49 9.48 -5.48 5.16
N HIS A 50 9.71 -6.78 5.39
CA HIS A 50 10.95 -7.48 5.05
C HIS A 50 10.71 -8.64 4.07
N THR A 51 9.48 -9.13 3.94
CA THR A 51 9.13 -10.09 2.87
C THR A 51 9.19 -9.43 1.48
N LEU A 52 8.72 -8.19 1.35
CA LEU A 52 8.75 -7.43 0.10
C LEU A 52 8.84 -5.93 0.40
N ASP A 53 9.67 -5.22 -0.37
CA ASP A 53 9.75 -3.76 -0.29
C ASP A 53 8.49 -3.13 -0.89
N VAL A 54 7.67 -2.52 -0.04
CA VAL A 54 6.43 -1.83 -0.41
C VAL A 54 6.49 -0.33 -0.15
N ARG A 55 7.67 0.25 0.05
CA ARG A 55 7.82 1.69 0.34
C ARG A 55 7.24 2.59 -0.75
N GLN A 56 7.21 2.12 -1.99
CA GLN A 56 6.60 2.89 -3.09
C GLN A 56 5.06 2.94 -3.02
N LEU A 57 4.44 2.08 -2.20
CA LEU A 57 2.98 1.98 -2.02
C LEU A 57 2.49 2.77 -0.81
N ASP A 58 3.34 3.59 -0.20
CA ASP A 58 2.97 4.44 0.94
C ASP A 58 1.88 5.46 0.57
N TYR A 59 1.24 6.02 1.60
CA TYR A 59 0.23 7.07 1.44
C TYR A 59 0.84 8.41 1.00
N ALA A 60 2.09 8.69 1.37
CA ALA A 60 2.75 9.97 1.10
C ALA A 60 3.02 10.19 -0.40
N ARG A 61 3.12 9.11 -1.20
CA ARG A 61 3.40 9.17 -2.64
C ARG A 61 2.46 10.10 -3.41
N PHE A 62 1.21 10.23 -2.98
CA PHE A 62 0.22 11.11 -3.63
C PHE A 62 0.55 12.58 -3.40
N ALA A 63 0.91 12.96 -2.18
CA ALA A 63 1.29 14.33 -1.84
C ALA A 63 2.65 14.71 -2.44
N GLU A 64 3.55 13.74 -2.56
CA GLU A 64 4.92 13.92 -3.07
C GLU A 64 5.02 13.81 -4.60
N GLY A 65 3.93 13.49 -5.30
CA GLY A 65 3.92 13.30 -6.74
C GLY A 65 4.70 12.07 -7.24
N ARG A 66 4.95 11.10 -6.36
CA ARG A 66 5.66 9.83 -6.66
C ARG A 66 4.72 8.74 -7.20
N LEU A 67 3.75 9.11 -8.03
CA LEU A 67 2.77 8.17 -8.57
C LEU A 67 3.44 7.12 -9.47
N ILE A 68 2.95 5.88 -9.39
CA ILE A 68 3.47 4.75 -10.18
C ILE A 68 2.42 4.38 -11.22
N GLN A 69 2.75 4.50 -12.50
CA GLN A 69 1.79 4.16 -13.54
C GLN A 69 1.59 2.63 -13.62
N GLU A 70 0.37 2.18 -13.38
CA GLU A 70 -0.06 0.80 -13.67
C GLU A 70 -0.49 0.70 -15.13
N TYR A 71 0.03 -0.29 -15.84
CA TYR A 71 -0.22 -0.47 -17.29
C TYR A 71 -1.24 -1.56 -17.59
N ASN A 72 -1.56 -2.41 -16.61
CA ASN A 72 -2.39 -3.60 -16.80
C ASN A 72 -3.81 -3.46 -16.23
N VAL A 73 -4.14 -2.27 -15.71
CA VAL A 73 -5.50 -1.92 -15.28
C VAL A 73 -6.10 -1.01 -16.35
N ILE A 74 -7.23 -1.43 -16.94
CA ILE A 74 -7.97 -0.72 -18.01
C ILE A 74 -9.28 -0.17 -17.45
#